data_AF-A0A2I0R3P5-F1
#
_entry.id   AF-A0A2I0R3P5-F1
#
_cell.length_a   1.000
_cell.length_b   1.000
_cell.length_c   1.000
_cell.angle_alpha   90.00
_cell.angle_beta   90.00
_cell.angle_gamma   90.00
#
_symmetry.space_group_name_H-M   'P 1'
#
loop_
_entity.id
_entity.type
_entity.pdbx_description
1 polymer ?
#
loop_
_entity_poly.entity_id
_entity_poly.type
_entity_poly.pdbx_seq_one_letter_code
_entity_poly.pdbx_strand_id
1 'polypeptide(L)'
;MDAESKENLVYKGKRYVYEATGIDEGKHQLAMKLAKIDGTVSFPSTVIMIGNNVVYKNNSFMSKKEVMKILTNVSETYKSNQLGM
;
A
#
# COMPACT_ATOMS: atom_id res chain seq x y z
N MET A 1 5.40 1.67 5.18
CA MET A 1 6.33 0.57 4.91
C MET A 1 7.48 1.13 4.10
N ASP A 2 8.69 0.68 4.37
CA ASP A 2 9.89 0.97 3.58
C ASP A 2 10.10 -0.12 2.53
N ALA A 3 10.20 0.26 1.25
CA ALA A 3 10.38 -0.69 0.15
C ALA A 3 11.81 -1.24 0.07
N GLU A 4 12.79 -0.61 0.72
CA GLU A 4 14.19 -1.03 0.71
C GLU A 4 14.62 -1.76 1.99
N SER A 5 13.71 -1.86 2.95
CA SER A 5 13.93 -2.66 4.16
C SER A 5 14.21 -4.12 3.81
N LYS A 6 15.25 -4.67 4.43
CA LYS A 6 15.65 -6.09 4.34
C LYS A 6 14.99 -6.97 5.40
N GLU A 7 14.17 -6.37 6.27
CA GLU A 7 13.43 -7.12 7.28
C GLU A 7 12.37 -8.03 6.64
N ASN A 8 12.09 -9.16 7.29
CA ASN A 8 11.03 -10.05 6.84
C ASN A 8 9.69 -9.57 7.40
N LEU A 9 8.65 -9.55 6.57
CA LEU A 9 7.30 -9.17 6.99
C LEU A 9 6.30 -10.30 6.79
N VAL A 10 5.36 -10.44 7.72
CA VAL A 10 4.23 -11.36 7.58
C VAL A 10 2.97 -10.57 7.31
N TYR A 11 2.27 -10.89 6.23
CA TYR A 11 1.00 -10.26 5.85
C TYR A 11 0.01 -11.30 5.36
N LYS A 12 -1.18 -11.34 5.98
CA LYS A 12 -2.22 -12.37 5.76
C LYS A 12 -1.66 -13.80 5.82
N GLY A 13 -0.86 -14.10 6.85
CA GLY A 13 -0.27 -15.43 7.07
C GLY A 13 0.86 -15.82 6.10
N LYS A 14 1.21 -14.96 5.14
CA LYS A 14 2.32 -15.20 4.21
C LYS A 14 3.52 -14.34 4.58
N ARG A 15 4.71 -14.96 4.60
CA ARG A 15 6.00 -14.26 4.72
C ARG A 15 6.38 -13.63 3.38
N TYR A 16 6.87 -12.39 3.44
CA TYR A 16 7.41 -11.62 2.34
C TYR A 16 8.82 -11.18 2.71
N VAL A 17 9.72 -11.18 1.72
CA VAL A 17 11.14 -10.90 1.92
C VAL A 17 11.62 -9.81 0.96
N TYR A 18 12.83 -9.32 1.20
CA TYR A 18 13.54 -8.47 0.25
C TYR A 18 14.04 -9.28 -0.95
N GLU A 19 13.83 -8.75 -2.16
CA GLU A 19 14.27 -9.35 -3.40
C GLU A 19 15.35 -8.46 -4.04
N ALA A 20 16.59 -8.94 -3.99
CA ALA A 20 17.73 -8.26 -4.56
C ALA A 20 17.71 -8.37 -6.08
N THR A 21 17.95 -7.26 -6.78
CA THR A 21 18.02 -7.18 -8.24
C THR A 21 19.40 -6.71 -8.73
N GLY A 22 20.29 -6.32 -7.83
CA GLY A 22 21.64 -5.85 -8.14
C GLY A 22 22.49 -5.65 -6.88
N ILE A 23 23.66 -5.02 -7.04
CA ILE A 23 24.53 -4.64 -5.91
C ILE A 23 23.83 -3.50 -5.16
N ASP A 24 23.41 -3.78 -3.93
CA ASP A 24 22.63 -2.86 -3.09
C ASP A 24 21.30 -2.38 -3.68
N GLU A 25 20.81 -3.07 -4.71
CA GLU A 25 19.54 -2.81 -5.35
C GLU A 25 18.56 -3.96 -5.11
N GLY A 26 17.30 -3.59 -4.90
CA GLY A 26 16.22 -4.52 -4.68
C GLY A 26 15.05 -3.83 -4.01
N LYS A 27 13.95 -4.58 -3.90
CA LYS A 27 12.72 -4.10 -3.28
C LYS A 27 12.07 -5.21 -2.46
N HIS A 28 11.40 -4.82 -1.40
CA HIS A 28 10.65 -5.74 -0.55
C HIS A 28 9.37 -6.20 -1.29
N GLN A 29 9.17 -7.52 -1.36
CA GLN A 29 8.08 -8.13 -2.13
C GLN A 29 6.70 -7.61 -1.74
N LEU A 30 6.47 -7.37 -0.44
CA LEU A 30 5.19 -6.83 0.03
C LEU A 30 4.92 -5.41 -0.50
N ALA A 31 5.93 -4.54 -0.55
CA ALA A 31 5.78 -3.19 -1.07
C ALA A 31 5.40 -3.24 -2.56
N MET A 32 6.12 -4.06 -3.34
CA MET A 32 5.84 -4.26 -4.77
C MET A 32 4.44 -4.85 -5.00
N LYS A 33 4.02 -5.80 -4.17
CA LYS A 33 2.67 -6.39 -4.24
C LYS A 33 1.57 -5.39 -3.92
N LEU A 34 1.76 -4.58 -2.87
CA LEU A 34 0.77 -3.58 -2.46
C LEU A 34 0.69 -2.41 -3.44
N ALA A 35 1.81 -1.95 -3.98
CA ALA A 35 1.87 -0.84 -4.93
C ALA A 35 1.30 -1.17 -6.32
N LYS A 36 1.17 -2.46 -6.66
CA LYS A 36 0.73 -2.89 -7.99
C LYS A 36 -0.71 -2.43 -8.31
N ILE A 37 -0.86 -1.70 -9.41
CA ILE A 37 -2.13 -1.33 -10.07
C ILE A 37 -2.02 -1.82 -11.52
N ASP A 38 -2.99 -2.61 -11.97
CA ASP A 38 -3.05 -3.19 -13.32
C ASP A 38 -1.74 -3.85 -13.78
N GLY A 39 -1.12 -4.64 -12.90
CA GLY A 39 0.11 -5.38 -13.20
C GLY A 39 1.40 -4.57 -13.03
N THR A 40 1.30 -3.23 -12.98
CA THR A 40 2.45 -2.32 -12.96
C THR A 40 2.67 -1.66 -11.59
N VAL A 41 3.90 -1.22 -11.33
CA VAL A 41 4.25 -0.43 -10.15
C VAL A 41 4.88 0.88 -10.63
N SER A 42 4.34 2.00 -10.16
CA SER A 42 4.89 3.34 -10.42
C SER A 42 5.20 4.03 -9.10
N PHE A 43 6.31 4.78 -9.05
CA PHE A 43 6.69 5.53 -7.87
C PHE A 43 6.47 7.04 -8.10
N PRO A 44 5.99 7.80 -7.09
CA PRO A 44 5.58 7.32 -5.76
C PRO A 44 4.27 6.51 -5.81
N SER A 45 4.10 5.61 -4.84
CA SER A 45 2.88 4.83 -4.65
C SER A 45 2.34 5.06 -3.24
N THR A 46 1.02 5.20 -3.12
CA THR A 46 0.30 5.30 -1.86
C THR A 46 -0.72 4.18 -1.76
N VAL A 47 -0.73 3.48 -0.62
CA VAL A 47 -1.69 2.43 -0.31
C VAL A 47 -2.28 2.72 1.05
N ILE A 48 -3.60 2.78 1.15
CA ILE A 48 -4.31 2.93 2.43
C ILE A 48 -4.94 1.59 2.78
N MET A 49 -4.77 1.20 4.03
CA MET A 49 -5.26 -0.07 4.56
C MET A 49 -6.08 0.15 5.83
N ILE A 50 -7.08 -0.69 6.03
CA ILE A 50 -7.82 -0.82 7.28
C ILE A 50 -7.60 -2.25 7.79
N GLY A 51 -6.91 -2.38 8.91
CA GLY A 51 -6.33 -3.65 9.32
C GLY A 51 -5.45 -4.23 8.22
N ASN A 52 -5.76 -5.46 7.79
CA ASN A 52 -5.05 -6.13 6.69
C ASN A 52 -5.76 -5.99 5.33
N ASN A 53 -6.72 -5.09 5.16
CA ASN A 53 -7.42 -4.92 3.88
C ASN A 53 -7.02 -3.61 3.21
N VAL A 54 -6.66 -3.70 1.93
CA VAL A 54 -6.39 -2.53 1.10
C VAL A 54 -7.72 -1.90 0.71
N VAL A 55 -7.88 -0.61 1.00
CA VAL A 55 -9.10 0.16 0.70
C VAL A 55 -8.88 1.23 -0.35
N TYR A 56 -7.61 1.59 -0.61
CA TYR A 56 -7.26 2.55 -1.64
C TYR A 56 -5.83 2.31 -2.13
N LYS A 57 -5.60 2.56 -3.41
CA LYS A 57 -4.27 2.61 -4.04
C LYS A 57 -4.19 3.79 -4.99
N ASN A 58 -3.01 4.40 -5.06
CA ASN A 58 -2.64 5.36 -6.08
C ASN A 58 -1.17 5.19 -6.44
N ASN A 59 -0.83 5.30 -7.72
CA ASN A 59 0.53 5.15 -8.24
C ASN A 59 1.07 6.47 -8.82
N SER A 60 0.55 7.59 -8.35
CA SER A 60 0.97 8.94 -8.73
C SER A 60 1.19 9.83 -7.51
N PHE A 61 1.82 10.97 -7.74
CA PHE A 61 1.91 12.03 -6.75
C PHE A 61 0.50 12.55 -6.40
N MET A 62 0.29 12.89 -5.12
CA MET A 62 -0.95 13.51 -4.66
C MET A 62 -0.65 14.81 -3.94
N SER A 63 -1.41 15.84 -4.27
CA SER A 63 -1.46 17.07 -3.50
C SER A 63 -2.06 16.82 -2.11
N LYS A 64 -1.77 17.72 -1.18
CA LYS A 64 -2.40 17.73 0.16
C LYS A 64 -3.93 17.65 0.07
N LYS A 65 -4.54 18.40 -0.86
CA LYS A 65 -6.00 18.42 -1.04
C LYS A 65 -6.55 17.06 -1.45
N GLU A 66 -5.88 16.36 -2.38
CA GLU A 66 -6.26 15.03 -2.82
C GLU A 66 -6.15 14.01 -1.69
N VAL A 67 -5.01 14.02 -0.96
CA VAL A 67 -4.81 13.14 0.20
C VAL A 67 -5.93 13.33 1.23
N MET A 68 -6.24 14.57 1.59
CA MET A 68 -7.30 14.86 2.57
C MET A 68 -8.67 14.37 2.08
N LYS A 69 -8.99 14.58 0.80
CA LYS A 69 -10.24 14.10 0.20
C LYS A 69 -10.35 12.58 0.29
N ILE A 70 -9.28 11.87 -0.04
CA ILE A 70 -9.27 10.39 -0.01
C ILE A 70 -9.43 9.87 1.42
N LEU A 71 -8.72 10.48 2.38
CA LEU A 71 -8.83 10.09 3.79
C LEU A 71 -10.24 10.29 4.34
N THR A 72 -10.90 11.40 4.00
CA THR A 72 -12.30 11.65 4.37
C THR A 72 -13.21 10.59 3.79
N ASN A 73 -13.13 10.33 2.48
CA ASN A 73 -13.97 9.34 1.80
C ASN A 73 -13.79 7.94 2.42
N VAL A 74 -12.54 7.50 2.62
CA VAL A 74 -12.25 6.19 3.23
C VAL A 74 -12.81 6.08 4.65
N SER A 75 -12.70 7.16 5.44
CA SER A 75 -13.23 7.21 6.81
C SER A 75 -14.76 7.11 6.84
N GLU A 76 -15.44 7.81 5.95
CA GLU A 76 -16.91 7.79 5.83
C GLU A 76 -17.43 6.43 5.37
N THR A 77 -16.85 5.86 4.31
CA THR A 77 -17.20 4.52 3.83
C THR A 77 -17.00 3.47 4.91
N TYR A 78 -15.90 3.56 5.67
CA TYR A 78 -15.66 2.62 6.77
C TYR A 78 -16.72 2.71 7.86
N LYS A 79 -17.13 3.94 8.25
CA LYS A 79 -18.19 4.13 9.25
C LYS A 79 -19.54 3.58 8.78
N SER A 80 -19.93 3.81 7.52
CA SER A 80 -21.18 3.27 6.96
C SER A 80 -21.19 1.74 7.04
N ASN A 81 -20.09 1.11 6.61
CA ASN A 81 -19.99 -0.35 6.58
C ASN A 81 -19.99 -1.00 7.98
N GLN A 82 -19.55 -0.28 9.03
CA GLN A 82 -19.64 -0.76 10.42
C GLN A 82 -21.06 -0.64 10.99
N LEU A 83 -21.88 0.26 10.45
CA LEU A 83 -23.26 0.50 10.89
C LEU A 83 -24.29 -0.36 10.13
N GLY A 84 -23.84 -1.24 9.24
CA GLY A 84 -24.72 -2.14 8.47
C GLY A 84 -25.63 -1.42 7.47
N MET A 85 -25.26 -0.21 7.05
CA MET A 85 -25.95 0.59 6.04
C MET A 85 -25.32 0.42 4.67
#